data_AF-A0A3B4B6G0-F1
#
_entry.id   AF-A0A3B4B6G0-F1
#
_cell.length_a   1.000
_cell.length_b   1.000
_cell.length_c   1.000
_cell.angle_alpha   90.00
_cell.angle_beta   90.00
_cell.angle_gamma   90.00
#
_symmetry.space_group_name_H-M   'P 1'
#
loop_
_entity.id
_entity.type
_entity.pdbx_description
1 polymer ?
#
loop_
_entity_poly.entity_id
_entity_poly.type
_entity_poly.pdbx_seq_one_letter_code
_entity_poly.pdbx_strand_id
1 'polypeptide(L)'
;MQSEEGTEWLLELLMEVQLQQYFLRIRDELNVTRLSHFDYVKNEDLEKIGMGRPGQRRLWEAVKRRKAMCKRKSWMSKVQKKSTIISICPPLLPWA
;
A
#
# COMPACT_ATOMS: atom_id res chain seq x y z
N MET A 1 -6.20 5.54 23.58
CA MET A 1 -6.59 5.71 22.16
C MET A 1 -6.05 4.51 21.38
N GLN A 2 -6.85 3.48 21.13
CA GLN A 2 -6.46 2.33 20.30
C GLN A 2 -7.45 2.23 19.14
N SER A 3 -7.30 3.04 18.09
CA SER A 3 -8.19 2.91 16.91
C SER A 3 -7.62 3.43 15.58
N GLU A 4 -6.48 4.13 15.55
CA GLU A 4 -6.04 4.81 14.33
C GLU A 4 -4.85 4.12 13.60
N GLU A 5 -4.00 3.36 14.31
CA GLU A 5 -2.78 2.77 13.71
C GLU A 5 -3.05 1.67 12.69
N GLY A 6 -4.20 1.00 12.78
CA GLY A 6 -4.55 -0.13 11.90
C GLY A 6 -5.03 0.28 10.51
N THR A 7 -5.50 1.51 10.32
CA THR A 7 -6.09 1.99 9.06
C THR A 7 -5.33 3.13 8.42
N GLU A 8 -4.31 3.67 9.09
CA GLU A 8 -3.48 4.76 8.55
C GLU A 8 -2.82 4.39 7.22
N TRP A 9 -2.34 3.14 7.09
CA TRP A 9 -1.79 2.62 5.84
C TRP A 9 -2.80 2.59 4.69
N LEU A 10 -4.08 2.36 5.00
CA LEU A 10 -5.16 2.31 4.02
C LEU A 10 -5.49 3.73 3.55
N LEU A 11 -5.53 4.70 4.47
CA LEU A 11 -5.72 6.10 4.15
C LEU A 11 -4.60 6.60 3.21
N GLU A 12 -3.34 6.36 3.56
CA GLU A 12 -2.17 6.75 2.76
C GLU A 12 -2.22 6.12 1.36
N LEU A 13 -2.55 4.83 1.28
CA LEU A 13 -2.74 4.14 0.00
C LEU A 13 -3.83 4.81 -0.85
N LEU A 14 -4.98 5.12 -0.25
CA LEU A 14 -6.10 5.77 -0.92
C LEU A 14 -5.76 7.22 -1.30
N MET A 15 -4.91 7.91 -0.53
CA MET A 15 -4.41 9.24 -0.87
C MET A 15 -3.59 9.22 -2.16
N GLU A 16 -2.70 8.24 -2.34
CA GLU A 16 -1.90 8.10 -3.56
C GLU A 16 -2.76 7.96 -4.83
N VAL A 17 -3.91 7.31 -4.71
CA VAL A 17 -4.84 7.09 -5.84
C VAL A 17 -6.00 8.09 -5.88
N GLN A 18 -5.99 9.09 -4.99
CA GLN A 18 -7.05 10.09 -4.84
C GLN A 18 -8.44 9.50 -4.57
N LEU A 19 -8.50 8.37 -3.87
CA LEU A 19 -9.73 7.69 -3.46
C LEU A 19 -10.01 7.85 -1.96
N GLN A 20 -9.48 8.88 -1.28
CA GLN A 20 -9.71 9.11 0.15
C GLN A 20 -11.19 9.14 0.54
N GLN A 21 -12.06 9.63 -0.35
CA GLN A 21 -13.51 9.64 -0.17
C GLN A 21 -14.12 8.24 0.04
N TYR A 22 -13.47 7.19 -0.46
CA TYR A 22 -13.87 5.79 -0.26
C TYR A 22 -13.26 5.17 1.00
N PHE A 23 -12.43 5.89 1.76
CA PHE A 23 -11.82 5.36 2.99
C PHE A 23 -12.87 4.92 4.01
N LEU A 24 -13.85 5.78 4.28
CA LEU A 24 -14.96 5.45 5.19
C LEU A 24 -15.71 4.24 4.65
N ARG A 25 -16.01 4.21 3.37
CA ARG A 25 -16.72 3.12 2.69
C ARG A 25 -16.00 1.77 2.78
N ILE A 26 -14.69 1.74 2.54
CA ILE A 26 -13.88 0.52 2.64
C ILE A 26 -13.71 0.07 4.11
N ARG A 27 -13.67 1.00 5.06
CA ARG A 27 -13.60 0.68 6.49
C ARG A 27 -14.94 0.20 7.05
N ASP A 28 -16.05 0.81 6.65
CA ASP A 28 -17.38 0.52 7.18
C ASP A 28 -18.01 -0.69 6.48
N GLU A 29 -17.95 -0.74 5.14
CA GLU A 29 -18.60 -1.80 4.34
C GLU A 29 -17.68 -3.01 4.13
N LEU A 30 -16.38 -2.81 3.89
CA LEU A 30 -15.42 -3.91 3.64
C LEU A 30 -14.59 -4.28 4.89
N ASN A 31 -14.67 -3.50 5.97
CA ASN A 31 -13.95 -3.69 7.24
C ASN A 31 -12.44 -4.00 7.08
N VAL A 32 -11.80 -3.37 6.09
CA VAL A 32 -10.39 -3.61 5.79
C VAL A 32 -9.51 -2.98 6.87
N THR A 33 -8.96 -3.82 7.75
CA THR A 33 -7.99 -3.43 8.79
C THR A 33 -6.56 -3.92 8.49
N ARG A 34 -6.42 -4.89 7.58
CA ARG A 34 -5.13 -5.50 7.19
C ARG A 34 -5.06 -5.74 5.70
N LEU A 35 -3.85 -5.82 5.16
CA LEU A 35 -3.61 -6.13 3.75
C LEU A 35 -4.24 -7.46 3.30
N SER A 36 -4.38 -8.44 4.20
CA SER A 36 -4.99 -9.74 3.91
C SER A 36 -6.50 -9.66 3.60
N HIS A 37 -7.19 -8.62 4.08
CA HIS A 37 -8.60 -8.43 3.72
C HIS A 37 -8.75 -8.16 2.22
N PHE A 38 -7.77 -7.49 1.59
CA PHE A 38 -7.78 -7.27 0.15
C PHE A 38 -7.73 -8.56 -0.68
N ASP A 39 -7.33 -9.70 -0.12
CA ASP A 39 -7.38 -10.98 -0.84
C ASP A 39 -8.81 -11.53 -0.93
N TYR A 40 -9.72 -11.10 -0.04
CA TYR A 40 -11.14 -11.46 -0.06
C TYR A 40 -12.03 -10.43 -0.77
N VAL A 41 -11.53 -9.21 -0.97
CA VAL A 41 -12.24 -8.15 -1.67
C VAL A 41 -12.35 -8.50 -3.15
N LYS A 42 -13.58 -8.67 -3.64
CA LYS A 42 -13.85 -8.90 -5.06
C LYS A 42 -14.35 -7.62 -5.75
N ASN A 43 -14.41 -7.67 -7.07
CA ASN A 43 -14.97 -6.57 -7.87
C ASN A 43 -16.41 -6.26 -7.47
N GLU A 44 -17.20 -7.26 -7.09
CA GLU A 44 -18.58 -7.11 -6.61
C GLU A 44 -18.66 -6.24 -5.35
N ASP A 45 -17.75 -6.45 -4.39
CA ASP A 45 -17.70 -5.64 -3.17
C ASP A 45 -17.30 -4.20 -3.50
N LEU A 46 -16.32 -4.01 -4.40
CA LEU A 46 -15.94 -2.68 -4.88
C LEU A 46 -17.09 -1.99 -5.65
N GLU A 47 -17.94 -2.73 -6.35
CA GLU A 47 -19.13 -2.16 -7.00
C GLU A 47 -20.21 -1.75 -5.99
N LYS A 48 -20.39 -2.51 -4.89
CA LYS A 48 -21.35 -2.16 -3.81
C LYS A 48 -21.02 -0.83 -3.13
N ILE A 49 -19.74 -0.57 -2.87
CA ILE A 49 -19.27 0.74 -2.35
C ILE A 49 -19.34 1.87 -3.40
N GLY A 50 -19.83 1.60 -4.61
CA GLY A 50 -19.97 2.58 -5.69
C GLY A 50 -18.66 2.87 -6.42
N MET A 51 -17.63 2.03 -6.26
CA MET A 51 -16.35 2.21 -6.94
C MET A 51 -16.44 1.71 -8.39
N GLY A 52 -16.50 2.64 -9.33
CA GLY A 52 -16.49 2.31 -10.76
C GLY A 52 -15.17 1.67 -11.21
N ARG A 53 -15.18 1.03 -12.39
CA ARG A 53 -14.00 0.41 -13.03
C ARG A 53 -12.72 1.27 -13.04
N PRO A 54 -12.75 2.60 -13.27
CA PRO A 54 -11.53 3.41 -13.17
C PRO A 54 -11.00 3.54 -11.74
N GLY A 55 -11.86 3.56 -10.71
CA GLY A 55 -11.45 3.57 -9.31
C GLY A 55 -10.85 2.24 -8.88
N GLN A 56 -11.50 1.14 -9.27
CA GLN A 56 -11.00 -0.22 -8.99
C GLN A 56 -9.60 -0.46 -9.55
N ARG A 57 -9.35 -0.06 -10.81
CA ARG A 57 -8.02 -0.19 -11.43
C ARG A 57 -6.95 0.55 -10.61
N ARG A 58 -7.20 1.80 -10.23
CA ARG A 58 -6.26 2.61 -9.45
C ARG A 58 -5.97 1.95 -8.09
N LEU A 59 -7.00 1.53 -7.37
CA LEU A 59 -6.86 0.87 -6.08
C LEU A 59 -5.99 -0.39 -6.19
N TRP A 60 -6.30 -1.26 -7.15
CA TRP A 60 -5.52 -2.49 -7.37
C TRP A 60 -4.06 -2.22 -7.76
N GLU A 61 -3.79 -1.18 -8.55
CA GLU A 61 -2.41 -0.78 -8.86
C GLU A 61 -1.64 -0.32 -7.62
N ALA A 62 -2.27 0.46 -6.73
CA ALA A 62 -1.65 0.88 -5.48
C ALA A 62 -1.44 -0.31 -4.53
N VAL A 63 -2.44 -1.18 -4.36
CA VAL A 63 -2.32 -2.40 -3.55
C VAL A 63 -1.18 -3.28 -4.07
N LYS A 64 -1.06 -3.44 -5.39
CA LYS A 64 0.01 -4.22 -6.02
C LYS A 64 1.39 -3.62 -5.76
N ARG A 65 1.53 -2.29 -5.89
CA ARG A 65 2.77 -1.55 -5.54
C ARG A 65 3.14 -1.72 -4.07
N ARG A 66 2.18 -1.57 -3.16
CA ARG A 66 2.40 -1.73 -1.71
C ARG A 66 2.77 -3.17 -1.34
N LYS A 67 2.09 -4.18 -1.90
CA LYS A 67 2.43 -5.62 -1.74
C LYS A 67 3.85 -5.92 -2.25
N ALA A 68 4.27 -5.33 -3.37
CA ALA A 68 5.63 -5.47 -3.88
C ALA A 68 6.70 -4.86 -2.95
N MET A 69 6.41 -3.71 -2.34
CA MET A 69 7.26 -3.08 -1.32
C MET A 69 7.38 -3.94 -0.05
N CYS A 70 6.29 -4.58 0.39
CA CYS A 70 6.29 -5.47 1.56
C CYS A 70 7.11 -6.76 1.30
N LYS A 71 7.00 -7.37 0.11
CA LYS A 71 7.85 -8.51 -0.29
C LYS A 71 9.35 -8.16 -0.29
N ARG A 72 9.72 -6.93 -0.66
CA ARG A 72 11.12 -6.48 -0.70
C ARG A 72 11.76 -6.42 0.69
N LYS A 73 11.00 -6.12 1.75
CA LYS A 73 11.50 -6.17 3.14
C LYS A 73 11.69 -7.60 3.66
N SER A 74 10.84 -8.54 3.24
CA SER A 74 10.94 -9.96 3.65
C SER A 74 12.11 -10.70 2.98
N TRP A 75 12.45 -10.38 1.73
CA TRP A 75 13.65 -10.93 1.07
C TRP A 75 14.96 -10.40 1.68
N MET A 76 15.00 -9.13 2.08
CA MET A 76 16.21 -8.50 2.61
C MET A 76 16.68 -9.12 3.95
N SER A 77 15.77 -9.70 4.73
CA SER A 77 16.11 -10.42 5.96
C SER A 77 16.65 -11.84 5.72
N LYS A 78 16.65 -12.32 4.46
CA LYS A 78 17.13 -13.66 4.08
C LYS A 78 18.23 -13.65 3.01
N VAL A 79 18.91 -12.51 2.85
CA VAL A 79 20.18 -12.42 2.12
C VAL A 79 21.27 -11.92 3.07
N GLN A 80 21.51 -12.71 4.12
CA GLN A 80 22.86 -12.86 4.62
C GLN A 80 23.45 -14.10 3.93
N LYS A 81 24.66 -13.91 3.36
CA LYS A 81 25.49 -14.86 2.59
C LYS A 81 25.22 -14.90 1.08
N LYS A 82 25.64 -13.85 0.38
CA LYS A 82 26.91 -13.83 -0.39
C LYS A 82 27.05 -12.51 -1.17
N SER A 83 28.23 -11.91 -1.05
CA SER A 83 28.80 -10.82 -1.86
C SER A 83 28.15 -9.43 -1.83
N THR A 84 28.77 -8.56 -1.04
CA THR A 84 29.35 -7.26 -1.43
C THR A 84 29.01 -6.78 -2.84
N ILE A 85 28.54 -5.53 -2.96
CA ILE A 85 29.09 -4.45 -3.81
C ILE A 85 28.06 -3.29 -3.91
N ILE A 86 28.45 -2.13 -3.37
CA ILE A 86 28.06 -0.76 -3.78
C ILE A 86 26.63 -0.31 -3.38
N SER A 87 26.40 0.83 -2.74
CA SER A 87 27.29 1.86 -2.21
C SER A 87 26.45 2.77 -1.31
N ILE A 88 27.03 3.09 -0.17
CA ILE A 88 26.70 4.23 0.67
C ILE A 88 27.12 5.49 -0.08
N CYS A 89 26.22 6.45 -0.29
CA CYS A 89 26.59 7.87 -0.36
C CYS A 89 25.34 8.78 -0.35
N PRO A 90 25.18 9.57 0.71
CA PRO A 90 24.87 10.99 0.57
C PRO A 90 25.98 11.82 1.26
N PRO A 91 25.87 13.15 1.26
CA PRO A 91 25.76 14.13 0.17
C PRO A 91 27.08 14.93 0.07
N LEU A 92 27.31 15.76 -0.95
CA LEU A 92 28.18 16.97 -0.88
C LEU A 92 28.22 17.70 -2.23
N LEU A 93 27.63 18.90 -2.25
CA LEU A 93 28.12 20.05 -3.04
C LEU A 93 29.56 20.40 -2.60
N PRO A 94 30.47 20.99 -3.43
CA PRO A 94 30.36 22.42 -3.80
C PRO A 94 31.00 22.87 -5.15
N TRP A 95 30.55 24.07 -5.57
CA TRP A 95 31.24 25.14 -6.33
C TRP A 95 31.87 24.85 -7.70
N ALA A 96 31.23 25.38 -8.75
CA ALA A 96 31.86 25.93 -9.95
C ALA A 96 31.11 27.22 -10.33
#